data_AF-A0A952WMD1-F1
#
_entry.id   AF-A0A952WMD1-F1
#
_cell.length_a   1.000
_cell.length_b   1.000
_cell.length_c   1.000
_cell.angle_alpha   90.00
_cell.angle_beta   90.00
_cell.angle_gamma   90.00
#
_symmetry.space_group_name_H-M   'P 1'
#
loop_
_entity.id
_entity.type
_entity.pdbx_description
1 polymer ?
#
loop_
_entity_poly.entity_id
_entity_poly.type
_entity_poly.pdbx_seq_one_letter_code
_entity_poly.pdbx_strand_id
1 'polypeptide(L)'
;MVTPPAFHPPVHPQIPASDRGLLAAVSRGEARLSPEQGLDLLRSMPLWELGRWADARCRFLHGHTLRTYVIDRNINYTNVCTARCTFCAFRRDASDHDAYTLPREVIHEKIAELSAIGGTQILMQGGMNPDLPLDYYLDLLGSIKQRFPSIHVHAFSPPELVEFVNFFNPPGGDLLAKCRWVLAKLQEAGLDSLPGGGGEIFAAPVRRKIGLGKCDAESWLTVMHAAHSLGMFTSATMMFGHIEGYADRIHHMLLVRDWQDRSLEAAKRGEGAQETPPGRGPRQGFGHYKAFISWPFQRENTPLGRVPHWGEDPADNNREFPGDVVARAFDWGRGGEVDHRLLGPAAAPFGRRVRMSGSTDYLRTQAVSRLMLDNIFSIGSSWVTMGPHLGQVGLAFGANDMGSVMMEENVVSSAGTTYCLDEAVLCRLIRESGFIPAQRDNAYDLLKIHDGPDAPDRSVSDWSLHRARTLARQSVSAGTGTQAKPGAPPSRVNLTVGATRAEVDPA
;
A
#
# COMPACT_ATOMS: atom_id res chain seq x y z
N MET A 1 17.72 29.38 -10.52
CA MET A 1 17.96 28.06 -11.15
C MET A 1 18.12 27.07 -10.02
N VAL A 2 17.16 26.15 -9.85
CA VAL A 2 17.25 25.09 -8.86
C VAL A 2 18.12 24.00 -9.47
N THR A 3 19.28 23.73 -8.87
CA THR A 3 20.12 22.59 -9.25
C THR A 3 19.25 21.34 -9.17
N PRO A 4 19.18 20.50 -10.22
CA PRO A 4 18.41 19.26 -10.14
C PRO A 4 18.93 18.43 -8.95
N PRO A 5 18.05 17.80 -8.16
CA PRO A 5 18.46 17.07 -6.97
C PRO A 5 19.53 16.05 -7.35
N ALA A 6 20.58 15.98 -6.52
CA ALA A 6 21.60 14.96 -6.68
C ALA A 6 20.93 13.59 -6.61
N PHE A 7 21.31 12.71 -7.53
CA PHE A 7 20.73 11.38 -7.62
C PHE A 7 21.08 10.49 -6.41
N HIS A 8 22.16 10.82 -5.72
CA HIS A 8 22.47 10.36 -4.38
C HIS A 8 22.95 11.56 -3.57
N PRO A 9 22.05 12.25 -2.85
CA PRO A 9 22.48 13.30 -1.95
C PRO A 9 23.48 12.73 -0.93
N PRO A 10 24.50 13.51 -0.52
CA PRO A 10 25.45 13.06 0.49
C PRO A 10 24.78 12.80 1.84
N VAL A 11 25.38 11.89 2.61
CA VAL A 11 25.04 11.64 4.02
C VAL A 11 26.07 12.38 4.88
N HIS A 12 25.62 13.04 5.94
CA HIS A 12 26.49 13.72 6.90
C HIS A 12 26.26 13.19 8.32
N PRO A 13 26.76 11.97 8.64
CA PRO A 13 26.44 11.27 9.89
C PRO A 13 26.97 11.99 11.15
N GLN A 14 28.00 12.83 11.00
CA GLN A 14 28.59 13.62 12.07
C GLN A 14 27.71 14.81 12.52
N ILE A 15 26.73 15.21 11.70
CA ILE A 15 25.83 16.32 12.02
C ILE A 15 24.63 15.76 12.80
N PRO A 16 24.24 16.35 13.94
CA PRO A 16 23.06 15.91 14.69
C PRO A 16 21.79 15.93 13.83
N ALA A 17 20.89 14.97 14.03
CA ALA A 17 19.66 14.86 13.25
C ALA A 17 18.74 16.09 13.40
N SER A 18 18.77 16.72 14.59
CA SER A 18 18.03 17.94 14.89
C SER A 18 18.65 19.23 14.33
N ASP A 19 19.80 19.15 13.66
CA ASP A 19 20.45 20.33 13.09
C ASP A 19 19.59 20.94 11.98
N ARG A 20 19.32 22.25 12.08
CA ARG A 20 18.45 22.95 11.12
C ARG A 20 19.07 23.08 9.74
N GLY A 21 20.40 23.14 9.65
CA GLY A 21 21.11 23.18 8.37
C GLY A 21 20.96 21.86 7.62
N LEU A 22 21.18 20.75 8.32
CA LEU A 22 20.96 19.41 7.79
C LEU A 22 19.51 19.21 7.34
N LEU A 23 18.53 19.52 8.19
CA LEU A 23 17.11 19.35 7.85
C LEU A 23 16.67 20.22 6.67
N ALA A 24 17.22 21.44 6.57
CA ALA A 24 17.00 22.30 5.41
C ALA A 24 17.58 21.69 4.13
N ALA A 25 18.79 21.15 4.17
CA ALA A 25 19.40 20.43 3.04
C ALA A 25 18.59 19.18 2.67
N VAL A 26 18.15 18.38 3.64
CA VAL A 26 17.29 17.20 3.43
C VAL A 26 15.97 17.60 2.77
N SER A 27 15.32 18.68 3.24
CA SER A 27 14.05 19.14 2.67
C SER A 27 14.18 19.55 1.19
N ARG A 28 15.34 20.07 0.79
CA ARG A 28 15.67 20.43 -0.61
C ARG A 28 16.28 19.28 -1.42
N GLY A 29 16.49 18.11 -0.81
CA GLY A 29 17.13 16.96 -1.48
C GLY A 29 18.61 17.19 -1.77
N GLU A 30 19.27 18.07 -1.01
CA GLU A 30 20.70 18.36 -1.07
C GLU A 30 21.52 17.44 -0.13
N ALA A 31 20.85 16.79 0.81
CA ALA A 31 21.41 15.78 1.70
C ALA A 31 20.38 14.68 1.95
N ARG A 32 20.82 13.51 2.43
CA ARG A 32 19.93 12.42 2.88
C ARG A 32 20.30 11.98 4.29
N LEU A 33 19.30 11.49 5.03
CA LEU A 33 19.48 11.03 6.40
C LEU A 33 20.20 9.68 6.47
N SER A 34 21.08 9.54 7.48
CA SER A 34 21.58 8.24 7.94
C SER A 34 20.47 7.48 8.71
N PRO A 35 20.55 6.15 8.85
CA PRO A 35 19.59 5.40 9.66
C PRO A 35 19.59 5.84 11.13
N GLU A 36 20.73 6.19 11.70
CA GLU A 36 20.83 6.71 13.08
C GLU A 36 20.12 8.06 13.22
N GLN A 37 20.30 8.96 12.24
CA GLN A 37 19.60 10.24 12.22
C GLN A 37 18.08 10.03 12.09
N GLY A 38 17.65 9.17 11.17
CA GLY A 38 16.24 8.83 11.01
C GLY A 38 15.61 8.25 12.27
N LEU A 39 16.34 7.40 13.00
CA LEU A 39 15.91 6.83 14.27
C LEU A 39 15.79 7.90 15.36
N ASP A 40 16.74 8.83 15.44
CA ASP A 40 16.68 9.93 16.41
C ASP A 40 15.47 10.85 16.14
N LEU A 41 15.21 11.20 14.87
CA LEU A 41 14.00 11.96 14.51
C LEU A 41 12.70 11.23 14.89
N LEU A 42 12.67 9.91 14.64
CA LEU A 42 11.54 9.03 14.98
C LEU A 42 11.35 8.84 16.49
N ARG A 43 12.33 9.15 17.34
CA ARG A 43 12.20 9.01 18.80
C ARG A 43 12.01 10.35 19.49
N SER A 44 12.74 11.37 19.06
CA SER A 44 13.04 12.53 19.90
C SER A 44 12.45 13.84 19.37
N MET A 45 12.28 14.00 18.05
CA MET A 45 11.88 15.31 17.50
C MET A 45 10.46 15.72 17.93
N PRO A 46 10.21 16.98 18.31
CA PRO A 46 8.84 17.46 18.53
C PRO A 46 7.96 17.25 17.28
N LEU A 47 6.74 16.74 17.47
CA LEU A 47 5.88 16.31 16.35
C LEU A 47 5.62 17.44 15.33
N TRP A 48 5.34 18.65 15.81
CA TRP A 48 5.08 19.82 14.96
C TRP A 48 6.30 20.24 14.13
N GLU A 49 7.50 20.09 14.67
CA GLU A 49 8.75 20.42 13.97
C GLU A 49 9.04 19.37 12.89
N LEU A 50 8.84 18.10 13.23
CA LEU A 50 8.97 17.00 12.28
C LEU A 50 7.98 17.13 11.10
N GLY A 51 6.72 17.44 11.40
CA GLY A 51 5.70 17.70 10.37
C GLY A 51 6.09 18.84 9.44
N ARG A 52 6.59 19.96 10.00
CA ARG A 52 7.07 21.10 9.22
C ARG A 52 8.17 20.74 8.22
N TRP A 53 9.16 19.95 8.63
CA TRP A 53 10.25 19.54 7.74
C TRP A 53 9.77 18.55 6.67
N ALA A 54 8.90 17.61 7.03
CA ALA A 54 8.32 16.67 6.09
C ALA A 54 7.41 17.36 5.05
N ASP A 55 6.57 18.31 5.47
CA ASP A 55 5.76 19.12 4.54
C ASP A 55 6.64 20.00 3.65
N ALA A 56 7.72 20.59 4.18
CA ALA A 56 8.68 21.33 3.37
C ALA A 56 9.29 20.46 2.26
N ARG A 57 9.69 19.22 2.58
CA ARG A 57 10.17 18.24 1.59
C ARG A 57 9.08 17.88 0.56
N CYS A 58 7.85 17.66 1.01
CA CYS A 58 6.72 17.37 0.14
C CYS A 58 6.42 18.53 -0.83
N ARG A 59 6.40 19.77 -0.32
CA ARG A 59 6.22 20.98 -1.13
C ARG A 59 7.35 21.21 -2.12
N PHE A 60 8.59 20.87 -1.74
CA PHE A 60 9.72 20.93 -2.67
C PHE A 60 9.54 19.99 -3.87
N LEU A 61 9.02 18.78 -3.63
CA LEU A 61 8.82 17.77 -4.69
C LEU A 61 7.55 17.98 -5.52
N HIS A 62 6.45 18.38 -4.89
CA HIS A 62 5.12 18.39 -5.51
C HIS A 62 4.51 19.79 -5.67
N GLY A 63 5.23 20.83 -5.26
CA GLY A 63 4.72 22.18 -5.22
C GLY A 63 3.74 22.44 -4.07
N HIS A 64 3.21 23.68 -4.06
CA HIS A 64 2.44 24.21 -2.94
C HIS A 64 0.92 24.05 -3.09
N THR A 65 0.44 23.65 -4.27
CA THR A 65 -0.98 23.79 -4.64
C THR A 65 -1.72 22.46 -4.68
N LEU A 66 -1.16 21.43 -5.31
CA LEU A 66 -1.89 20.20 -5.61
C LEU A 66 -1.65 19.09 -4.57
N ARG A 67 -2.70 18.30 -4.31
CA ARG A 67 -2.60 16.99 -3.64
C ARG A 67 -3.50 16.00 -4.36
N THR A 68 -3.03 14.76 -4.44
CA THR A 68 -3.61 13.77 -5.36
C THR A 68 -4.45 12.72 -4.67
N TYR A 69 -5.32 12.09 -5.44
CA TYR A 69 -6.01 10.84 -5.12
C TYR A 69 -6.21 10.03 -6.40
N VAL A 70 -6.52 8.74 -6.26
CA VAL A 70 -6.88 7.87 -7.39
C VAL A 70 -8.30 7.34 -7.21
N ILE A 71 -8.97 7.01 -8.31
CA ILE A 71 -10.22 6.24 -8.26
C ILE A 71 -9.87 4.82 -8.68
N ASP A 72 -9.71 3.94 -7.70
CA ASP A 72 -9.45 2.53 -7.92
C ASP A 72 -10.48 1.63 -7.23
N ARG A 73 -10.35 0.32 -7.47
CA ARG A 73 -11.10 -0.68 -6.73
C ARG A 73 -10.18 -1.79 -6.24
N ASN A 74 -10.28 -2.08 -4.94
CA ASN A 74 -9.67 -3.25 -4.34
C ASN A 74 -10.49 -4.51 -4.68
N ILE A 75 -9.86 -5.49 -5.30
CA ILE A 75 -10.49 -6.77 -5.66
C ILE A 75 -9.67 -7.90 -5.05
N ASN A 76 -10.27 -8.63 -4.11
CA ASN A 76 -9.66 -9.85 -3.60
C ASN A 76 -10.28 -11.07 -4.27
N TYR A 77 -9.59 -11.61 -5.28
CA TYR A 77 -10.11 -12.70 -6.13
C TYR A 77 -10.16 -14.05 -5.42
N THR A 78 -9.39 -14.24 -4.35
CA THR A 78 -9.48 -15.41 -3.47
C THR A 78 -9.00 -15.03 -2.07
N ASN A 79 -9.59 -15.65 -1.04
CA ASN A 79 -9.09 -15.55 0.34
C ASN A 79 -8.38 -16.85 0.81
N VAL A 80 -8.34 -17.88 -0.04
CA VAL A 80 -7.62 -19.14 0.23
C VAL A 80 -6.12 -18.87 0.17
N CYS A 81 -5.40 -19.20 1.25
CA CYS A 81 -3.98 -18.85 1.35
C CYS A 81 -3.19 -19.89 2.13
N THR A 82 -2.05 -20.32 1.58
CA THR A 82 -1.11 -21.23 2.26
C THR A 82 -0.38 -20.57 3.44
N ALA A 83 -0.16 -19.25 3.41
CA ALA A 83 0.50 -18.56 4.52
C ALA A 83 -0.38 -18.42 5.76
N ARG A 84 0.28 -18.46 6.92
CA ARG A 84 -0.34 -18.41 8.25
C ARG A 84 0.11 -17.16 9.01
N CYS A 85 0.02 -16.01 8.34
CA CYS A 85 0.40 -14.72 8.90
C CYS A 85 -0.41 -14.43 10.17
N THR A 86 0.27 -14.14 11.28
CA THR A 86 -0.40 -13.93 12.58
C THR A 86 -1.16 -12.61 12.65
N PHE A 87 -0.90 -11.69 11.73
CA PHE A 87 -1.56 -10.38 11.61
C PHE A 87 -2.70 -10.36 10.57
N CYS A 88 -2.94 -11.47 9.84
CA CYS A 88 -3.92 -11.48 8.76
C CYS A 88 -5.25 -12.08 9.22
N ALA A 89 -6.32 -11.28 9.21
CA ALA A 89 -7.69 -11.74 9.47
C ALA A 89 -8.42 -12.25 8.21
N PHE A 90 -7.86 -11.97 7.02
CA PHE A 90 -8.47 -12.29 5.72
C PHE A 90 -8.24 -13.73 5.28
N ARG A 91 -7.10 -14.33 5.63
CA ARG A 91 -6.67 -15.64 5.14
C ARG A 91 -7.61 -16.77 5.59
N ARG A 92 -7.88 -17.72 4.69
CA ARG A 92 -8.62 -18.95 4.96
C ARG A 92 -7.86 -20.18 4.47
N ASP A 93 -8.01 -21.28 5.20
CA ASP A 93 -7.68 -22.60 4.70
C ASP A 93 -8.79 -23.04 3.72
N ALA A 94 -8.50 -23.85 2.71
CA ALA A 94 -9.46 -24.18 1.64
C ALA A 94 -10.74 -24.87 2.14
N SER A 95 -10.67 -25.51 3.31
CA SER A 95 -11.80 -26.17 3.97
C SER A 95 -12.68 -25.23 4.81
N ASP A 96 -12.28 -23.98 5.02
CA ASP A 96 -13.05 -23.03 5.82
C ASP A 96 -14.36 -22.68 5.12
N HIS A 97 -15.46 -22.58 5.89
CA HIS A 97 -16.80 -22.34 5.34
C HIS A 97 -16.97 -21.01 4.58
N ASP A 98 -16.12 -20.02 4.87
CA ASP A 98 -16.08 -18.70 4.22
C ASP A 98 -14.89 -18.56 3.26
N ALA A 99 -14.25 -19.67 2.86
CA ALA A 99 -13.27 -19.70 1.79
C ALA A 99 -13.94 -19.49 0.41
N TYR A 100 -13.31 -18.71 -0.46
CA TYR A 100 -13.82 -18.44 -1.80
C TYR A 100 -12.71 -18.17 -2.83
N THR A 101 -13.05 -18.42 -4.09
CA THR A 101 -12.39 -17.87 -5.29
C THR A 101 -13.49 -17.28 -6.17
N LEU A 102 -13.40 -16.00 -6.49
CA LEU A 102 -14.43 -15.29 -7.25
C LEU A 102 -14.49 -15.80 -8.70
N PRO A 103 -15.70 -16.07 -9.23
CA PRO A 103 -15.88 -16.25 -10.66
C PRO A 103 -15.45 -15.00 -11.45
N ARG A 104 -14.92 -15.19 -12.67
CA ARG A 104 -14.47 -14.09 -13.53
C ARG A 104 -15.55 -13.05 -13.80
N GLU A 105 -16.81 -13.49 -14.00
CA GLU A 105 -17.93 -12.57 -14.24
C GLU A 105 -18.15 -11.59 -13.08
N VAL A 106 -18.00 -12.05 -11.83
CA VAL A 106 -18.09 -11.19 -10.65
C VAL A 106 -16.96 -10.16 -10.64
N ILE A 107 -15.75 -10.55 -11.05
CA ILE A 107 -14.63 -9.62 -11.19
C ILE A 107 -14.93 -8.59 -12.29
N HIS A 108 -15.48 -9.01 -13.43
CA HIS A 108 -15.84 -8.10 -14.52
C HIS A 108 -16.96 -7.13 -14.12
N GLU A 109 -17.97 -7.58 -13.39
CA GLU A 109 -19.03 -6.72 -12.85
C GLU A 109 -18.45 -5.64 -11.93
N LYS A 110 -17.54 -6.03 -11.02
CA LYS A 110 -16.84 -5.07 -10.15
C LYS A 110 -16.02 -4.04 -10.93
N ILE A 111 -15.40 -4.44 -12.04
CA ILE A 111 -14.65 -3.53 -12.94
C ILE A 111 -15.59 -2.64 -13.76
N ALA A 112 -16.75 -3.15 -14.17
CA ALA A 112 -17.75 -2.36 -14.87
C ALA A 112 -18.32 -1.24 -13.98
N GLU A 113 -18.62 -1.54 -12.71
CA GLU A 113 -19.03 -0.55 -11.71
C GLU A 113 -17.96 0.52 -11.49
N LEU A 114 -16.68 0.13 -11.39
CA LEU A 114 -15.56 1.06 -11.29
C LEU A 114 -15.48 1.97 -12.53
N SER A 115 -15.57 1.38 -13.72
CA SER A 115 -15.50 2.11 -14.98
C SER A 115 -16.63 3.13 -15.11
N ALA A 116 -17.84 2.79 -14.62
CA ALA A 116 -19.01 3.66 -14.64
C ALA A 116 -18.84 4.95 -13.82
N ILE A 117 -18.02 4.92 -12.77
CA ILE A 117 -17.70 6.11 -11.95
C ILE A 117 -16.41 6.82 -12.40
N GLY A 118 -15.84 6.44 -13.54
CA GLY A 118 -14.61 7.04 -14.07
C GLY A 118 -13.33 6.55 -13.39
N GLY A 119 -13.37 5.38 -12.75
CA GLY A 119 -12.19 4.73 -12.22
C GLY A 119 -11.27 4.20 -13.31
N THR A 120 -9.96 4.24 -13.05
CA THR A 120 -8.91 3.96 -14.05
C THR A 120 -8.00 2.80 -13.66
N GLN A 121 -8.13 2.28 -12.45
CA GLN A 121 -7.22 1.28 -11.90
C GLN A 121 -7.97 0.25 -11.05
N ILE A 122 -7.53 -1.01 -11.11
CA ILE A 122 -7.83 -1.99 -10.07
C ILE A 122 -6.58 -2.32 -9.26
N LEU A 123 -6.74 -2.47 -7.94
CA LEU A 123 -5.79 -3.10 -7.06
C LEU A 123 -6.28 -4.52 -6.77
N MET A 124 -5.66 -5.54 -7.36
CA MET A 124 -6.16 -6.92 -7.27
C MET A 124 -5.17 -7.84 -6.56
N GLN A 125 -5.49 -8.33 -5.37
CA GLN A 125 -4.58 -9.16 -4.55
C GLN A 125 -5.33 -10.33 -3.92
N GLY A 126 -4.74 -11.53 -3.93
CA GLY A 126 -5.38 -12.73 -3.41
C GLY A 126 -4.61 -13.39 -2.28
N GLY A 127 -5.21 -14.45 -1.74
CA GLY A 127 -4.45 -15.47 -1.04
C GLY A 127 -3.61 -16.31 -2.00
N MET A 128 -2.55 -16.92 -1.47
CA MET A 128 -1.65 -17.81 -2.21
C MET A 128 -2.31 -19.18 -2.31
N ASN A 129 -3.19 -19.34 -3.29
CA ASN A 129 -3.99 -20.54 -3.51
C ASN A 129 -3.27 -21.52 -4.48
N PRO A 130 -2.85 -22.71 -4.02
CA PRO A 130 -2.10 -23.67 -4.84
C PRO A 130 -2.95 -24.39 -5.90
N ASP A 131 -4.29 -24.34 -5.78
CA ASP A 131 -5.20 -25.00 -6.73
C ASP A 131 -5.40 -24.19 -8.02
N LEU A 132 -4.88 -22.96 -8.08
CA LEU A 132 -4.99 -22.09 -9.24
C LEU A 132 -3.76 -22.23 -10.15
N PRO A 133 -3.88 -22.82 -11.35
CA PRO A 133 -2.76 -22.97 -12.28
C PRO A 133 -2.39 -21.62 -12.92
N LEU A 134 -1.21 -21.53 -13.55
CA LEU A 134 -0.76 -20.32 -14.24
C LEU A 134 -1.78 -19.81 -15.26
N ASP A 135 -2.40 -20.71 -16.03
CA ASP A 135 -3.39 -20.37 -17.07
C ASP A 135 -4.60 -19.63 -16.50
N TYR A 136 -5.02 -19.91 -15.26
CA TYR A 136 -6.09 -19.16 -14.61
C TYR A 136 -5.75 -17.67 -14.51
N TYR A 137 -4.50 -17.34 -14.14
CA TYR A 137 -4.04 -15.97 -14.00
C TYR A 137 -3.89 -15.27 -15.35
N LEU A 138 -3.36 -15.98 -16.36
CA LEU A 138 -3.21 -15.45 -17.71
C LEU A 138 -4.59 -15.15 -18.34
N ASP A 139 -5.53 -16.08 -18.22
CA ASP A 139 -6.91 -15.91 -18.70
C ASP A 139 -7.64 -14.79 -17.96
N LEU A 140 -7.45 -14.68 -16.63
CA LEU A 140 -8.04 -13.61 -15.84
C LEU A 140 -7.57 -12.24 -16.35
N LEU A 141 -6.26 -12.04 -16.46
CA LEU A 141 -5.68 -10.79 -16.96
C LEU A 141 -6.10 -10.47 -18.40
N GLY A 142 -6.03 -11.47 -19.28
CA GLY A 142 -6.42 -11.33 -20.68
C GLY A 142 -7.88 -10.93 -20.85
N SER A 143 -8.78 -11.59 -20.10
CA SER A 143 -10.22 -11.27 -20.12
C SER A 143 -10.52 -9.85 -19.62
N ILE A 144 -9.80 -9.38 -18.59
CA ILE A 144 -9.93 -8.01 -18.09
C ILE A 144 -9.52 -7.01 -19.16
N LYS A 145 -8.36 -7.21 -19.80
CA LYS A 145 -7.86 -6.30 -20.85
C LYS A 145 -8.71 -6.32 -22.11
N GLN A 146 -9.29 -7.47 -22.47
CA GLN A 146 -10.19 -7.56 -23.61
C GLN A 146 -11.48 -6.75 -23.39
N ARG A 147 -12.06 -6.82 -22.18
CA ARG A 147 -13.34 -6.16 -21.86
C ARG A 147 -13.20 -4.71 -21.40
N PHE A 148 -12.10 -4.40 -20.71
CA PHE A 148 -11.81 -3.09 -20.11
C PHE A 148 -10.38 -2.62 -20.46
N PRO A 149 -10.09 -2.33 -21.73
CA PRO A 149 -8.72 -2.05 -22.19
C PRO A 149 -8.08 -0.81 -21.53
N SER A 150 -8.90 0.14 -21.08
CA SER A 150 -8.46 1.36 -20.39
C SER A 150 -8.10 1.16 -18.91
N ILE A 151 -8.51 0.05 -18.28
CA ILE A 151 -8.25 -0.19 -16.86
C ILE A 151 -6.81 -0.63 -16.64
N HIS A 152 -6.10 0.10 -15.79
CA HIS A 152 -4.77 -0.27 -15.33
C HIS A 152 -4.84 -1.40 -14.30
N VAL A 153 -4.15 -2.49 -14.56
CA VAL A 153 -4.15 -3.69 -13.70
C VAL A 153 -2.93 -3.64 -12.78
N HIS A 154 -3.15 -3.17 -11.55
CA HIS A 154 -2.19 -3.19 -10.45
C HIS A 154 -2.48 -4.42 -9.58
N ALA A 155 -1.81 -5.56 -9.82
CA ALA A 155 -2.26 -6.84 -9.27
C ALA A 155 -1.14 -7.70 -8.70
N PHE A 156 -1.53 -8.68 -7.86
CA PHE A 156 -0.70 -9.63 -7.11
C PHE A 156 0.14 -8.98 -6.02
N SER A 157 1.14 -9.68 -5.50
CA SER A 157 2.07 -9.17 -4.50
C SER A 157 3.37 -9.96 -4.56
N PRO A 158 4.50 -9.43 -4.08
CA PRO A 158 5.73 -10.19 -4.04
C PRO A 158 5.65 -11.56 -3.35
N PRO A 159 4.91 -11.75 -2.23
CA PRO A 159 4.65 -13.08 -1.69
C PRO A 159 3.95 -14.01 -2.69
N GLU A 160 2.90 -13.55 -3.38
CA GLU A 160 2.20 -14.35 -4.41
C GLU A 160 3.15 -14.74 -5.53
N LEU A 161 4.03 -13.82 -5.98
CA LEU A 161 5.00 -14.11 -7.04
C LEU A 161 6.07 -15.13 -6.63
N VAL A 162 6.51 -15.11 -5.36
CA VAL A 162 7.40 -16.15 -4.84
C VAL A 162 6.70 -17.51 -4.84
N GLU A 163 5.43 -17.55 -4.45
CA GLU A 163 4.65 -18.79 -4.52
C GLU A 163 4.36 -19.23 -5.96
N PHE A 164 4.16 -18.32 -6.91
CA PHE A 164 4.06 -18.68 -8.32
C PHE A 164 5.33 -19.36 -8.83
N VAL A 165 6.51 -18.91 -8.37
CA VAL A 165 7.77 -19.60 -8.68
C VAL A 165 7.80 -21.00 -8.06
N ASN A 166 7.31 -21.17 -6.83
CA ASN A 166 7.25 -22.48 -6.17
C ASN A 166 6.24 -23.43 -6.84
N PHE A 167 5.05 -22.94 -7.18
CA PHE A 167 3.94 -23.74 -7.73
C PHE A 167 4.17 -24.09 -9.19
N PHE A 168 4.65 -23.15 -10.01
CA PHE A 168 4.77 -23.34 -11.45
C PHE A 168 6.16 -23.81 -11.89
N ASN A 169 7.16 -23.74 -11.00
CA ASN A 169 8.55 -24.12 -11.24
C ASN A 169 9.08 -23.62 -12.60
N PRO A 170 9.08 -22.30 -12.85
CA PRO A 170 9.50 -21.72 -14.12
C PRO A 170 11.01 -21.93 -14.36
N PRO A 171 11.47 -21.86 -15.62
CA PRO A 171 12.90 -21.95 -15.94
C PRO A 171 13.67 -20.76 -15.35
N GLY A 172 14.92 -20.99 -14.96
CA GLY A 172 15.82 -19.98 -14.41
C GLY A 172 16.78 -20.55 -13.36
N GLY A 173 18.00 -20.00 -13.30
CA GLY A 173 19.04 -20.46 -12.36
C GLY A 173 18.87 -19.92 -10.94
N ASP A 174 18.22 -18.77 -10.78
CA ASP A 174 18.00 -18.09 -9.51
C ASP A 174 16.56 -17.53 -9.40
N LEU A 175 16.23 -16.96 -8.23
CA LEU A 175 14.91 -16.39 -7.98
C LEU A 175 14.60 -15.22 -8.94
N LEU A 176 15.59 -14.37 -9.23
CA LEU A 176 15.41 -13.20 -10.11
C LEU A 176 14.97 -13.63 -11.51
N ALA A 177 15.69 -14.57 -12.13
CA ALA A 177 15.37 -15.09 -13.46
C ALA A 177 13.98 -15.73 -13.50
N LYS A 178 13.65 -16.53 -12.48
CA LYS A 178 12.34 -17.18 -12.35
C LYS A 178 11.20 -16.17 -12.19
N CYS A 179 11.37 -15.15 -11.35
CA CYS A 179 10.39 -14.08 -11.18
C CYS A 179 10.21 -13.27 -12.47
N ARG A 180 11.31 -12.94 -13.17
CA ARG A 180 11.25 -12.24 -14.47
C ARG A 180 10.46 -13.05 -15.49
N TRP A 181 10.64 -14.37 -15.54
CA TRP A 181 9.89 -15.23 -16.45
C TRP A 181 8.38 -15.18 -16.17
N VAL A 182 7.98 -15.36 -14.90
CA VAL A 182 6.55 -15.32 -14.51
C VAL A 182 5.96 -13.94 -14.79
N LEU A 183 6.65 -12.87 -14.40
CA LEU A 183 6.19 -11.51 -14.60
C LEU A 183 6.08 -11.15 -16.09
N ALA A 184 6.99 -11.62 -16.95
CA ALA A 184 6.88 -11.42 -18.39
C ALA A 184 5.60 -12.06 -18.95
N LYS A 185 5.25 -13.28 -18.51
CA LYS A 185 4.00 -13.94 -18.89
C LYS A 185 2.75 -13.19 -18.40
N LEU A 186 2.76 -12.73 -17.15
CA LEU A 186 1.66 -11.92 -16.62
C LEU A 186 1.56 -10.57 -17.35
N GLN A 187 2.70 -9.95 -17.70
CA GLN A 187 2.75 -8.71 -18.46
C GLN A 187 2.14 -8.87 -19.85
N GLU A 188 2.54 -9.91 -20.58
CA GLU A 188 1.97 -10.30 -21.88
C GLU A 188 0.44 -10.45 -21.78
N ALA A 189 -0.05 -11.11 -20.73
CA ALA A 189 -1.47 -11.37 -20.52
C ALA A 189 -2.30 -10.14 -20.13
N GLY A 190 -1.73 -9.16 -19.41
CA GLY A 190 -2.52 -8.00 -19.00
C GLY A 190 -1.99 -7.18 -17.82
N LEU A 191 -0.99 -7.68 -17.09
CA LEU A 191 -0.47 -7.01 -15.90
C LEU A 191 0.24 -5.70 -16.28
N ASP A 192 -0.05 -4.61 -15.55
CA ASP A 192 0.58 -3.32 -15.79
C ASP A 192 1.64 -2.94 -14.77
N SER A 193 1.40 -3.27 -13.50
CA SER A 193 2.25 -2.88 -12.37
C SER A 193 2.05 -3.82 -11.19
N LEU A 194 3.00 -3.80 -10.25
CA LEU A 194 2.97 -4.67 -9.06
C LEU A 194 2.80 -3.83 -7.78
N PRO A 195 1.80 -4.11 -6.94
CA PRO A 195 1.62 -3.40 -5.67
C PRO A 195 2.59 -3.89 -4.59
N GLY A 196 2.86 -3.01 -3.63
CA GLY A 196 3.76 -3.26 -2.52
C GLY A 196 3.27 -4.20 -1.43
N GLY A 197 2.21 -4.97 -1.67
CA GLY A 197 1.64 -5.86 -0.65
C GLY A 197 2.68 -6.80 -0.03
N GLY A 198 2.58 -7.04 1.27
CA GLY A 198 3.46 -7.97 1.96
C GLY A 198 4.84 -7.48 2.37
N GLY A 199 5.06 -6.16 2.29
CA GLY A 199 6.28 -5.53 2.80
C GLY A 199 6.39 -5.61 4.33
N GLU A 200 5.30 -5.39 5.07
CA GLU A 200 5.24 -5.43 6.55
C GLU A 200 6.48 -4.79 7.22
N ILE A 201 7.25 -5.54 7.99
CA ILE A 201 8.58 -5.17 8.48
C ILE A 201 9.62 -6.13 7.89
N PHE A 202 10.74 -5.62 7.36
CA PHE A 202 11.76 -6.46 6.71
C PHE A 202 12.72 -7.15 7.68
N ALA A 203 12.87 -6.64 8.90
CA ALA A 203 13.78 -7.23 9.88
C ALA A 203 13.46 -8.72 10.11
N ALA A 204 14.46 -9.58 9.89
CA ALA A 204 14.27 -11.04 9.93
C ALA A 204 13.71 -11.56 11.27
N PRO A 205 14.12 -11.05 12.45
CA PRO A 205 13.53 -11.45 13.73
C PRO A 205 12.03 -11.19 13.80
N VAL A 206 11.55 -10.10 13.20
CA VAL A 206 10.13 -9.74 13.15
C VAL A 206 9.39 -10.62 12.13
N ARG A 207 9.89 -10.73 10.88
CA ARG A 207 9.25 -11.55 9.83
C ARG A 207 9.03 -12.98 10.26
N ARG A 208 10.02 -13.61 10.90
CA ARG A 208 9.91 -15.01 11.38
C ARG A 208 8.79 -15.23 12.40
N LYS A 209 8.39 -14.19 13.13
CA LYS A 209 7.29 -14.26 14.12
C LYS A 209 5.93 -13.98 13.50
N ILE A 210 5.85 -13.05 12.52
CA ILE A 210 4.57 -12.54 12.03
C ILE A 210 4.15 -13.14 10.68
N GLY A 211 5.10 -13.45 9.79
CA GLY A 211 4.87 -13.84 8.40
C GLY A 211 5.15 -15.32 8.14
N LEU A 212 4.49 -16.22 8.87
CA LEU A 212 4.68 -17.67 8.69
C LEU A 212 4.22 -18.12 7.29
N GLY A 213 5.14 -18.71 6.52
CA GLY A 213 4.89 -19.11 5.13
C GLY A 213 4.84 -17.95 4.14
N LYS A 214 5.35 -16.77 4.52
CA LYS A 214 5.51 -15.61 3.63
C LYS A 214 6.99 -15.44 3.27
N CYS A 215 7.26 -14.82 2.13
CA CYS A 215 8.63 -14.55 1.69
C CYS A 215 9.40 -13.60 2.64
N ASP A 216 10.72 -13.76 2.68
CA ASP A 216 11.64 -12.88 3.40
C ASP A 216 11.82 -11.53 2.68
N ALA A 217 12.64 -10.64 3.28
CA ALA A 217 12.87 -9.30 2.74
C ALA A 217 13.60 -9.33 1.40
N GLU A 218 14.63 -10.16 1.27
CA GLU A 218 15.44 -10.24 0.04
C GLU A 218 14.62 -10.78 -1.13
N SER A 219 13.80 -11.80 -0.90
CA SER A 219 12.88 -12.34 -1.91
C SER A 219 11.84 -11.29 -2.32
N TRP A 220 11.26 -10.55 -1.37
CA TRP A 220 10.31 -9.47 -1.66
C TRP A 220 10.94 -8.39 -2.54
N LEU A 221 12.16 -7.94 -2.18
CA LEU A 221 12.89 -6.90 -2.91
C LEU A 221 13.34 -7.40 -4.30
N THR A 222 13.72 -8.67 -4.40
CA THR A 222 14.10 -9.33 -5.67
C THR A 222 12.93 -9.37 -6.65
N VAL A 223 11.71 -9.70 -6.18
CA VAL A 223 10.52 -9.67 -7.04
C VAL A 223 10.25 -8.26 -7.55
N MET A 224 10.33 -7.26 -6.68
CA MET A 224 10.12 -5.87 -7.10
C MET A 224 11.15 -5.42 -8.14
N HIS A 225 12.41 -5.78 -7.95
CA HIS A 225 13.45 -5.52 -8.93
C HIS A 225 13.25 -6.28 -10.24
N ALA A 226 12.76 -7.51 -10.19
CA ALA A 226 12.35 -8.26 -11.38
C ALA A 226 11.28 -7.50 -12.17
N ALA A 227 10.26 -6.96 -11.49
CA ALA A 227 9.23 -6.13 -12.12
C ALA A 227 9.81 -4.83 -12.70
N HIS A 228 10.70 -4.17 -11.97
CA HIS A 228 11.40 -2.97 -12.46
C HIS A 228 12.23 -3.26 -13.71
N SER A 229 12.91 -4.39 -13.79
CA SER A 229 13.69 -4.79 -14.96
C SER A 229 12.85 -5.00 -16.23
N LEU A 230 11.54 -5.20 -16.06
CA LEU A 230 10.54 -5.31 -17.13
C LEU A 230 9.80 -3.98 -17.39
N GLY A 231 10.30 -2.87 -16.84
CA GLY A 231 9.73 -1.54 -17.03
C GLY A 231 8.46 -1.26 -16.23
N MET A 232 8.10 -2.09 -15.26
CA MET A 232 6.90 -1.88 -14.43
C MET A 232 7.18 -0.89 -13.31
N PHE A 233 6.24 0.04 -13.08
CA PHE A 233 6.19 0.79 -11.83
C PHE A 233 5.59 -0.05 -10.71
N THR A 234 6.02 0.22 -9.48
CA THR A 234 5.54 -0.51 -8.30
C THR A 234 5.31 0.44 -7.12
N SER A 235 4.73 -0.08 -6.05
CA SER A 235 4.66 0.59 -4.76
C SER A 235 5.39 -0.23 -3.70
N ALA A 236 5.81 0.41 -2.61
CA ALA A 236 6.35 -0.26 -1.42
C ALA A 236 5.45 0.02 -0.23
N THR A 237 5.33 -0.94 0.69
CA THR A 237 4.47 -0.80 1.85
C THR A 237 5.11 -1.24 3.15
N MET A 238 4.70 -0.61 4.25
CA MET A 238 5.15 -0.93 5.60
C MET A 238 3.98 -0.92 6.58
N MET A 239 3.52 -2.10 6.98
CA MET A 239 2.65 -2.24 8.15
C MET A 239 3.51 -2.22 9.42
N PHE A 240 3.15 -1.37 10.38
CA PHE A 240 3.93 -1.18 11.61
C PHE A 240 3.02 -1.04 12.84
N GLY A 241 3.60 -0.93 14.03
CA GLY A 241 2.83 -0.77 15.28
C GLY A 241 2.40 -2.10 15.88
N HIS A 242 3.33 -3.04 15.93
CA HIS A 242 3.11 -4.37 16.50
C HIS A 242 4.29 -4.81 17.38
N ILE A 243 5.06 -5.82 16.98
CA ILE A 243 6.16 -6.39 17.77
C ILE A 243 7.53 -5.76 17.50
N GLU A 244 7.63 -4.88 16.50
CA GLU A 244 8.88 -4.35 15.96
C GLU A 244 9.43 -3.19 16.81
N GLY A 245 10.76 -3.01 16.79
CA GLY A 245 11.40 -1.82 17.32
C GLY A 245 11.33 -0.65 16.33
N TYR A 246 11.57 0.57 16.83
CA TYR A 246 11.64 1.75 15.95
C TYR A 246 12.76 1.64 14.91
N ALA A 247 13.88 1.01 15.27
CA ALA A 247 14.97 0.75 14.34
C ALA A 247 14.55 -0.21 13.20
N ASP A 248 13.62 -1.15 13.43
CA ASP A 248 13.16 -2.04 12.35
C ASP A 248 12.39 -1.27 11.25
N ARG A 249 11.67 -0.20 11.63
CA ARG A 249 10.96 0.67 10.66
C ARG A 249 11.94 1.46 9.80
N ILE A 250 12.97 2.01 10.42
CA ILE A 250 14.01 2.76 9.69
C ILE A 250 14.83 1.79 8.81
N HIS A 251 15.11 0.57 9.28
CA HIS A 251 15.75 -0.48 8.47
C HIS A 251 14.90 -0.82 7.25
N HIS A 252 13.58 -0.95 7.42
CA HIS A 252 12.67 -1.19 6.31
C HIS A 252 12.80 -0.07 5.25
N MET A 253 12.71 1.20 5.66
CA MET A 253 12.83 2.35 4.76
C MET A 253 14.20 2.39 4.06
N LEU A 254 15.27 2.05 4.77
CA LEU A 254 16.63 2.00 4.20
C LEU A 254 16.70 0.99 3.06
N LEU A 255 16.18 -0.23 3.24
CA LEU A 255 16.17 -1.25 2.18
C LEU A 255 15.36 -0.81 0.96
N VAL A 256 14.19 -0.20 1.17
CA VAL A 256 13.39 0.35 0.05
C VAL A 256 14.17 1.43 -0.70
N ARG A 257 14.81 2.36 0.03
CA ARG A 257 15.63 3.42 -0.55
C ARG A 257 16.80 2.86 -1.35
N ASP A 258 17.52 1.89 -0.82
CA ASP A 258 18.71 1.32 -1.46
C ASP A 258 18.35 0.56 -2.74
N TRP A 259 17.23 -0.18 -2.74
CA TRP A 259 16.75 -0.88 -3.94
C TRP A 259 16.14 0.06 -4.99
N GLN A 260 15.57 1.18 -4.54
CA GLN A 260 15.17 2.27 -5.43
C GLN A 260 16.40 2.87 -6.12
N ASP A 261 17.46 3.18 -5.37
CA ASP A 261 18.73 3.69 -5.90
C ASP A 261 19.26 2.73 -7.00
N ARG A 262 19.32 1.41 -6.72
CA ARG A 262 19.70 0.39 -7.72
C ARG A 262 18.85 0.44 -9.00
N SER A 263 17.53 0.56 -8.86
CA SER A 263 16.60 0.53 -9.99
C SER A 263 16.73 1.78 -10.85
N LEU A 264 16.88 2.94 -10.21
CA LEU A 264 17.09 4.19 -10.91
C LEU A 264 18.48 4.23 -11.58
N GLU A 265 19.52 3.66 -10.96
CA GLU A 265 20.88 3.57 -11.54
C GLU A 265 20.86 2.72 -12.81
N ALA A 266 20.18 1.58 -12.76
CA ALA A 266 19.97 0.71 -13.92
C ALA A 266 19.27 1.48 -15.05
N ALA A 267 18.22 2.26 -14.75
CA ALA A 267 17.54 3.11 -15.72
C ALA A 267 18.51 4.09 -16.41
N LYS A 268 19.41 4.72 -15.64
CA LYS A 268 20.42 5.65 -16.18
C LYS A 268 21.46 4.99 -17.07
N ARG A 269 21.81 3.73 -16.78
CA ARG A 269 22.71 2.93 -17.63
C ARG A 269 22.01 2.42 -18.90
N GLY A 270 20.73 2.72 -19.09
CA GLY A 270 19.94 2.25 -20.23
C GLY A 270 19.57 0.77 -20.13
N GLU A 271 19.64 0.18 -18.94
CA GLU A 271 19.17 -1.18 -18.68
C GLU A 271 17.63 -1.19 -18.64
N GLY A 272 17.00 -2.30 -19.04
CA GLY A 272 15.54 -2.48 -18.95
C GLY A 272 14.91 -3.01 -20.23
N ALA A 273 13.58 -2.96 -20.31
CA ALA A 273 12.85 -3.43 -21.48
C ALA A 273 13.19 -2.57 -22.71
N GLN A 274 13.77 -3.22 -23.74
CA GLN A 274 14.11 -2.59 -25.01
C GLN A 274 12.96 -2.66 -26.03
N GLU A 275 12.00 -3.57 -25.81
CA GLU A 275 10.86 -3.79 -26.70
C GLU A 275 9.54 -3.57 -25.97
N THR A 276 8.62 -2.91 -26.65
CA THR A 276 7.26 -2.67 -26.14
C THR A 276 6.41 -3.89 -26.48
N PRO A 277 5.67 -4.49 -25.52
CA PRO A 277 4.72 -5.55 -25.83
C PRO A 277 3.71 -5.10 -26.92
N PRO A 278 3.33 -5.97 -27.87
CA PRO A 278 2.38 -5.61 -28.92
C PRO A 278 1.07 -5.05 -28.35
N GLY A 279 0.62 -3.91 -28.86
CA GLY A 279 -0.66 -3.30 -28.46
C GLY A 279 -0.64 -2.43 -27.20
N ARG A 280 0.54 -2.09 -26.63
CA ARG A 280 0.67 -1.11 -25.54
C ARG A 280 1.55 0.08 -25.91
N GLY A 281 1.34 1.21 -25.24
CA GLY A 281 2.21 2.38 -25.34
C GLY A 281 3.64 2.07 -24.89
N PRO A 282 4.64 2.86 -25.32
CA PRO A 282 6.05 2.57 -25.09
C PRO A 282 6.38 2.52 -23.59
N ARG A 283 6.71 1.34 -23.07
CA ARG A 283 7.40 1.20 -21.77
C ARG A 283 8.89 1.03 -22.05
N GLN A 284 9.56 2.15 -22.30
CA GLN A 284 11.01 2.15 -22.47
C GLN A 284 11.69 2.38 -21.12
N GLY A 285 12.66 1.53 -20.80
CA GLY A 285 13.56 1.71 -19.65
C GLY A 285 13.26 0.84 -18.43
N PHE A 286 13.92 1.16 -17.33
CA PHE A 286 13.81 0.45 -16.05
C PHE A 286 12.71 1.09 -15.18
N GLY A 287 11.79 0.26 -14.70
CA GLY A 287 10.77 0.64 -13.73
C GLY A 287 11.36 0.98 -12.37
N HIS A 288 10.52 1.44 -11.44
CA HIS A 288 10.94 1.82 -10.09
C HIS A 288 9.73 2.00 -9.17
N TYR A 289 9.98 2.13 -7.86
CA TYR A 289 8.92 2.47 -6.92
C TYR A 289 8.43 3.90 -7.16
N LYS A 290 7.11 4.06 -7.32
CA LYS A 290 6.44 5.36 -7.41
C LYS A 290 5.96 5.86 -6.06
N ALA A 291 5.62 4.94 -5.17
CA ALA A 291 4.95 5.28 -3.92
C ALA A 291 5.43 4.43 -2.75
N PHE A 292 5.45 5.05 -1.56
CA PHE A 292 5.58 4.35 -0.30
C PHE A 292 4.36 4.64 0.57
N ILE A 293 3.73 3.58 1.08
CA ILE A 293 2.53 3.66 1.92
C ILE A 293 2.81 2.93 3.23
N SER A 294 2.67 3.63 4.34
CA SER A 294 2.82 3.03 5.67
C SER A 294 1.53 3.14 6.46
N TRP A 295 1.19 2.11 7.22
CA TRP A 295 -0.03 2.07 8.01
C TRP A 295 0.14 1.30 9.31
N PRO A 296 -0.58 1.68 10.37
CA PRO A 296 -0.61 0.91 11.59
C PRO A 296 -1.36 -0.41 11.44
N PHE A 297 -0.83 -1.42 12.10
CA PHE A 297 -1.45 -2.73 12.29
C PHE A 297 -2.81 -2.59 12.97
N GLN A 298 -3.80 -3.32 12.45
CA GLN A 298 -5.15 -3.42 13.02
C GLN A 298 -5.27 -4.76 13.73
N ARG A 299 -5.66 -4.75 15.01
CA ARG A 299 -5.49 -5.90 15.90
C ARG A 299 -6.66 -6.87 15.86
N GLU A 300 -7.85 -6.38 15.56
CA GLU A 300 -9.11 -7.10 15.70
C GLU A 300 -9.14 -8.31 14.77
N ASN A 301 -9.71 -9.43 15.26
CA ASN A 301 -9.80 -10.70 14.52
C ASN A 301 -8.47 -11.34 14.07
N THR A 302 -7.31 -10.87 14.54
CA THR A 302 -6.00 -11.45 14.20
C THR A 302 -5.43 -12.26 15.37
N PRO A 303 -4.67 -13.35 15.13
CA PRO A 303 -3.91 -14.02 16.19
C PRO A 303 -2.96 -13.09 16.96
N LEU A 304 -2.25 -12.20 16.25
CA LEU A 304 -1.28 -11.27 16.83
C LEU A 304 -1.96 -10.25 17.73
N GLY A 305 -3.15 -9.78 17.37
CA GLY A 305 -3.89 -8.80 18.17
C GLY A 305 -4.44 -9.33 19.50
N ARG A 306 -4.41 -10.66 19.72
CA ARG A 306 -4.81 -11.29 20.99
C ARG A 306 -3.74 -11.21 22.07
N VAL A 307 -2.49 -10.89 21.71
CA VAL A 307 -1.44 -10.75 22.72
C VAL A 307 -1.59 -9.41 23.47
N PRO A 308 -1.14 -9.31 24.73
CA PRO A 308 -1.32 -8.09 25.53
C PRO A 308 -0.59 -6.89 24.92
N HIS A 309 -1.20 -5.70 25.09
CA HIS A 309 -0.59 -4.45 24.67
C HIS A 309 0.55 -4.07 25.62
N TRP A 310 1.60 -3.44 25.07
CA TRP A 310 2.69 -2.88 25.84
C TRP A 310 2.32 -1.51 26.39
N GLY A 311 2.55 -1.29 27.69
CA GLY A 311 2.16 -0.05 28.38
C GLY A 311 0.77 -0.08 29.01
N GLU A 312 0.02 -1.18 28.88
CA GLU A 312 -1.18 -1.41 29.71
C GLU A 312 -0.81 -1.84 31.14
N ASP A 313 0.29 -2.56 31.30
CA ASP A 313 0.84 -2.94 32.60
C ASP A 313 1.72 -1.80 33.14
N PRO A 314 1.43 -1.23 34.33
CA PRO A 314 2.27 -0.19 34.93
C PRO A 314 3.74 -0.58 35.09
N ALA A 315 4.06 -1.88 35.16
CA ALA A 315 5.43 -2.38 35.19
C ALA A 315 6.22 -2.10 33.89
N ASP A 316 5.54 -1.77 32.79
CA ASP A 316 6.17 -1.47 31.50
C ASP A 316 6.71 -0.03 31.43
N ASN A 317 6.21 0.91 32.24
CA ASN A 317 6.45 2.36 32.06
C ASN A 317 7.93 2.80 32.10
N ASN A 318 8.81 2.00 32.71
CA ASN A 318 10.25 2.27 32.79
C ASN A 318 11.10 1.21 32.08
N ARG A 319 10.47 0.36 31.27
CA ARG A 319 11.13 -0.73 30.57
C ARG A 319 11.21 -0.43 29.09
N GLU A 320 12.34 -0.80 28.50
CA GLU A 320 12.46 -0.78 27.06
C GLU A 320 11.55 -1.84 26.44
N PHE A 321 10.86 -1.47 25.35
CA PHE A 321 10.02 -2.40 24.61
C PHE A 321 10.89 -3.55 24.04
N PRO A 322 10.47 -4.83 24.19
CA PRO A 322 11.26 -5.97 23.72
C PRO A 322 11.64 -5.90 22.23
N GLY A 323 10.76 -5.31 21.40
CA GLY A 323 11.05 -5.06 20.00
C GLY A 323 12.22 -4.11 19.77
N ASP A 324 12.37 -3.06 20.59
CA ASP A 324 13.52 -2.14 20.50
C ASP A 324 14.83 -2.80 20.93
N VAL A 325 14.79 -3.69 21.93
CA VAL A 325 15.96 -4.50 22.34
C VAL A 325 16.44 -5.40 21.20
N VAL A 326 15.49 -6.12 20.56
CA VAL A 326 15.79 -7.01 19.44
C VAL A 326 16.27 -6.22 18.22
N ALA A 327 15.62 -5.11 17.90
CA ALA A 327 15.99 -4.27 16.76
C ALA A 327 17.40 -3.67 16.92
N ARG A 328 17.77 -3.25 18.15
CA ARG A 328 19.14 -2.79 18.44
C ARG A 328 20.17 -3.91 18.25
N ALA A 329 19.87 -5.12 18.72
CA ALA A 329 20.78 -6.26 18.52
C ALA A 329 20.88 -6.68 17.04
N PHE A 330 19.80 -6.51 16.28
CA PHE A 330 19.79 -6.77 14.83
C PHE A 330 20.61 -5.75 14.05
N ASP A 331 20.79 -4.53 14.58
CA ASP A 331 21.66 -3.46 14.08
C ASP A 331 21.53 -3.28 12.56
N TRP A 332 20.31 -3.04 12.08
CA TRP A 332 20.04 -2.79 10.66
C TRP A 332 20.46 -3.95 9.74
N GLY A 333 20.50 -5.17 10.27
CA GLY A 333 20.98 -6.37 9.57
C GLY A 333 22.47 -6.67 9.76
N ARG A 334 23.27 -5.73 10.29
CA ARG A 334 24.70 -5.95 10.56
C ARG A 334 24.95 -6.94 11.69
N GLY A 335 24.00 -7.09 12.60
CA GLY A 335 24.04 -8.08 13.68
C GLY A 335 23.78 -9.52 13.23
N GLY A 336 23.42 -9.74 11.97
CA GLY A 336 23.14 -11.08 11.42
C GLY A 336 21.92 -11.75 12.05
N GLU A 337 21.99 -13.06 12.27
CA GLU A 337 20.90 -13.82 12.90
C GLU A 337 20.81 -13.54 14.39
N VAL A 338 19.74 -12.85 14.79
CA VAL A 338 19.43 -12.59 16.20
C VAL A 338 18.45 -13.62 16.76
N ASP A 339 18.86 -14.34 17.80
CA ASP A 339 17.95 -15.05 18.70
C ASP A 339 17.66 -14.19 19.95
N HIS A 340 16.46 -13.61 19.98
CA HIS A 340 15.95 -12.83 21.12
C HIS A 340 16.04 -13.57 22.47
N ARG A 341 16.05 -14.90 22.50
CA ARG A 341 16.15 -15.68 23.74
C ARG A 341 17.51 -15.52 24.44
N LEU A 342 18.53 -15.12 23.68
CA LEU A 342 19.89 -14.91 24.18
C LEU A 342 20.15 -13.46 24.63
N LEU A 343 19.21 -12.53 24.38
CA LEU A 343 19.34 -11.10 24.71
C LEU A 343 18.88 -10.75 26.14
N GLY A 344 18.74 -11.76 27.00
CA GLY A 344 18.35 -11.60 28.39
C GLY A 344 16.86 -11.29 28.62
N PRO A 345 16.48 -10.98 29.88
CA PRO A 345 15.07 -10.88 30.28
C PRO A 345 14.26 -9.78 29.58
N ALA A 346 14.91 -8.73 29.10
CA ALA A 346 14.25 -7.61 28.44
C ALA A 346 13.66 -8.00 27.06
N ALA A 347 14.31 -8.93 26.34
CA ALA A 347 13.85 -9.41 25.04
C ALA A 347 12.89 -10.62 25.14
N ALA A 348 12.79 -11.26 26.30
CA ALA A 348 11.97 -12.46 26.50
C ALA A 348 10.49 -12.32 26.07
N PRO A 349 9.82 -11.15 26.24
CA PRO A 349 8.45 -10.98 25.77
C PRO A 349 8.31 -10.69 24.26
N PHE A 350 9.39 -10.66 23.48
CA PHE A 350 9.35 -10.36 22.05
C PHE A 350 8.45 -11.35 21.26
N GLY A 351 7.50 -10.78 20.51
CA GLY A 351 6.46 -11.53 19.80
C GLY A 351 5.33 -12.06 20.69
N ARG A 352 5.33 -11.74 21.98
CA ARG A 352 4.23 -12.05 22.95
C ARG A 352 3.57 -10.79 23.51
N ARG A 353 4.01 -9.61 23.08
CA ARG A 353 3.47 -8.29 23.42
C ARG A 353 3.47 -7.45 22.16
N VAL A 354 2.47 -6.59 22.00
CA VAL A 354 2.36 -5.65 20.86
C VAL A 354 2.37 -4.21 21.38
N ARG A 355 3.07 -3.32 20.69
CA ARG A 355 3.00 -1.87 20.90
C ARG A 355 2.22 -1.26 19.74
N MET A 356 0.95 -0.98 19.97
CA MET A 356 0.06 -0.41 18.95
C MET A 356 0.46 1.03 18.66
N SER A 357 0.38 1.41 17.38
CA SER A 357 0.68 2.77 16.95
C SER A 357 -0.59 3.61 16.92
N GLY A 358 -0.69 4.60 17.82
CA GLY A 358 -1.71 5.64 17.77
C GLY A 358 -1.39 6.77 16.79
N SER A 359 -2.22 7.82 16.79
CA SER A 359 -2.14 8.91 15.81
C SER A 359 -0.79 9.63 15.77
N THR A 360 -0.19 9.91 16.94
CA THR A 360 1.11 10.59 17.03
C THR A 360 2.24 9.75 16.44
N ASP A 361 2.25 8.45 16.72
CA ASP A 361 3.28 7.52 16.24
C ASP A 361 3.16 7.28 14.73
N TYR A 362 1.92 7.26 14.21
CA TYR A 362 1.64 7.23 12.78
C TYR A 362 2.15 8.47 12.05
N LEU A 363 1.75 9.67 12.49
CA LEU A 363 2.18 10.93 11.85
C LEU A 363 3.70 11.08 11.88
N ARG A 364 4.33 10.65 12.97
CA ARG A 364 5.78 10.62 13.12
C ARG A 364 6.43 9.68 12.11
N THR A 365 5.92 8.44 12.00
CA THR A 365 6.44 7.45 11.05
C THR A 365 6.30 7.95 9.62
N GLN A 366 5.15 8.52 9.24
CA GLN A 366 4.91 9.08 7.92
C GLN A 366 5.85 10.23 7.59
N ALA A 367 6.01 11.19 8.52
CA ALA A 367 6.90 12.33 8.33
C ALA A 367 8.37 11.90 8.18
N VAL A 368 8.82 10.94 8.99
CA VAL A 368 10.15 10.35 8.84
C VAL A 368 10.28 9.60 7.52
N SER A 369 9.26 8.87 7.05
CA SER A 369 9.30 8.24 5.73
C SER A 369 9.53 9.25 4.60
N ARG A 370 8.88 10.42 4.62
CA ARG A 370 9.13 11.48 3.63
C ARG A 370 10.56 12.03 3.68
N LEU A 371 11.16 12.12 4.85
CA LEU A 371 12.53 12.62 5.03
C LEU A 371 13.60 11.56 4.75
N MET A 372 13.31 10.30 5.03
CA MET A 372 14.21 9.16 4.81
C MET A 372 14.25 8.73 3.34
N LEU A 373 13.08 8.64 2.71
CA LEU A 373 12.91 8.14 1.33
C LEU A 373 13.04 9.28 0.33
N ASP A 374 14.25 9.82 0.19
CA ASP A 374 14.53 10.97 -0.68
C ASP A 374 14.33 10.68 -2.18
N ASN A 375 14.34 9.41 -2.56
CA ASN A 375 14.26 8.90 -3.94
C ASN A 375 12.92 8.20 -4.27
N ILE A 376 11.92 8.27 -3.39
CA ILE A 376 10.55 7.80 -3.65
C ILE A 376 9.68 9.02 -3.94
N PHE A 377 8.98 8.98 -5.08
CA PHE A 377 8.20 10.13 -5.54
C PHE A 377 7.07 10.46 -4.57
N SER A 378 6.17 9.51 -4.30
CA SER A 378 4.98 9.75 -3.48
C SER A 378 5.00 9.07 -2.11
N ILE A 379 4.49 9.77 -1.10
CA ILE A 379 4.12 9.22 0.20
C ILE A 379 2.61 9.31 0.35
N GLY A 380 1.98 8.15 0.60
CA GLY A 380 0.53 8.04 0.77
C GLY A 380 0.08 8.31 2.21
N SER A 381 -1.13 8.85 2.35
CA SER A 381 -1.82 9.00 3.64
C SER A 381 -2.76 7.83 3.92
N SER A 382 -2.60 7.17 5.06
CA SER A 382 -3.36 6.01 5.48
C SER A 382 -4.65 6.37 6.23
N TRP A 383 -5.56 7.07 5.56
CA TRP A 383 -6.88 7.38 6.13
C TRP A 383 -7.75 6.12 6.29
N VAL A 384 -7.49 5.05 5.54
CA VAL A 384 -8.22 3.77 5.62
C VAL A 384 -8.06 3.09 6.98
N THR A 385 -6.90 3.23 7.62
CA THR A 385 -6.63 2.64 8.93
C THR A 385 -6.79 3.66 10.06
N MET A 386 -6.48 4.93 9.79
CA MET A 386 -6.44 5.97 10.82
C MET A 386 -7.66 6.88 10.87
N GLY A 387 -8.54 6.77 9.88
CA GLY A 387 -9.70 7.61 9.70
C GLY A 387 -9.45 8.87 8.86
N PRO A 388 -10.53 9.49 8.34
CA PRO A 388 -10.45 10.58 7.36
C PRO A 388 -9.69 11.80 7.85
N HIS A 389 -9.95 12.25 9.08
CA HIS A 389 -9.32 13.46 9.62
C HIS A 389 -7.82 13.26 9.88
N LEU A 390 -7.38 12.08 10.33
CA LEU A 390 -5.94 11.85 10.47
C LEU A 390 -5.27 11.72 9.10
N GLY A 391 -5.97 11.13 8.13
CA GLY A 391 -5.59 11.17 6.72
C GLY A 391 -5.32 12.57 6.21
N GLN A 392 -6.27 13.47 6.46
CA GLN A 392 -6.22 14.88 6.13
C GLN A 392 -5.01 15.57 6.79
N VAL A 393 -4.81 15.39 8.09
CA VAL A 393 -3.64 15.91 8.81
C VAL A 393 -2.33 15.39 8.20
N GLY A 394 -2.31 14.14 7.73
CA GLY A 394 -1.15 13.54 7.05
C GLY A 394 -0.61 14.36 5.86
N LEU A 395 -1.45 15.17 5.20
CA LEU A 395 -1.02 16.07 4.11
C LEU A 395 -0.05 17.16 4.58
N ALA A 396 -0.07 17.51 5.86
CA ALA A 396 0.87 18.43 6.51
C ALA A 396 2.06 17.69 7.18
N PHE A 397 2.12 16.36 7.05
CA PHE A 397 3.18 15.49 7.59
C PHE A 397 3.93 14.74 6.47
N GLY A 398 4.00 15.35 5.28
CA GLY A 398 4.80 14.86 4.17
C GLY A 398 4.07 13.99 3.14
N ALA A 399 2.79 13.68 3.35
CA ALA A 399 1.99 13.01 2.34
C ALA A 399 1.61 13.98 1.20
N ASN A 400 1.72 13.49 -0.03
CA ASN A 400 1.23 14.23 -1.21
C ASN A 400 -0.06 13.62 -1.79
N ASP A 401 -0.42 12.42 -1.33
CA ASP A 401 -1.47 11.59 -1.90
C ASP A 401 -2.39 11.03 -0.83
N MET A 402 -3.70 11.15 -1.04
CA MET A 402 -4.73 10.61 -0.16
C MET A 402 -5.09 9.16 -0.51
N GLY A 403 -4.40 8.48 -1.41
CA GLY A 403 -4.75 7.12 -1.81
C GLY A 403 -6.03 7.09 -2.65
N SER A 404 -6.78 5.99 -2.55
CA SER A 404 -7.88 5.71 -3.45
C SER A 404 -9.26 6.09 -2.93
N VAL A 405 -10.19 6.43 -3.80
CA VAL A 405 -11.63 6.29 -3.52
C VAL A 405 -11.94 4.83 -3.22
N MET A 406 -12.51 4.56 -2.05
CA MET A 406 -12.72 3.18 -1.61
C MET A 406 -14.18 2.80 -1.77
N MET A 407 -14.49 2.10 -2.87
CA MET A 407 -15.82 1.49 -3.08
C MET A 407 -16.02 0.23 -2.23
N GLU A 408 -14.93 -0.49 -1.94
CA GLU A 408 -14.93 -1.79 -1.25
C GLU A 408 -13.58 -2.01 -0.56
N GLU A 409 -13.57 -2.62 0.63
CA GLU A 409 -12.36 -2.99 1.35
C GLU A 409 -12.64 -4.25 2.19
N ASN A 410 -11.93 -5.35 1.89
CA ASN A 410 -12.18 -6.66 2.52
C ASN A 410 -11.07 -7.10 3.47
N VAL A 411 -9.87 -6.52 3.39
CA VAL A 411 -8.70 -6.98 4.15
C VAL A 411 -8.62 -6.25 5.50
N VAL A 412 -8.61 -4.92 5.49
CA VAL A 412 -8.61 -4.08 6.70
C VAL A 412 -9.94 -4.21 7.46
N SER A 413 -11.06 -4.35 6.75
CA SER A 413 -12.38 -4.58 7.34
C SER A 413 -12.47 -5.94 8.03
N SER A 414 -11.80 -6.97 7.50
CA SER A 414 -11.68 -8.25 8.19
C SER A 414 -10.96 -8.10 9.54
N ALA A 415 -10.02 -7.15 9.61
CA ALA A 415 -9.30 -6.75 10.82
C ALA A 415 -10.01 -5.64 11.63
N GLY A 416 -11.32 -5.42 11.43
CA GLY A 416 -12.17 -4.61 12.31
C GLY A 416 -12.21 -3.10 12.05
N THR A 417 -11.50 -2.60 11.04
CA THR A 417 -11.49 -1.16 10.71
C THR A 417 -12.03 -0.96 9.30
N THR A 418 -12.97 -0.03 9.13
CA THR A 418 -13.56 0.24 7.82
C THR A 418 -13.91 1.71 7.68
N TYR A 419 -13.05 2.44 6.98
CA TYR A 419 -13.38 3.74 6.44
C TYR A 419 -13.50 3.59 4.94
N CYS A 420 -14.62 4.03 4.37
CA CYS A 420 -14.80 4.18 2.94
C CYS A 420 -15.13 5.64 2.66
N LEU A 421 -14.38 6.25 1.76
CA LEU A 421 -14.57 7.63 1.32
C LEU A 421 -14.87 7.64 -0.16
N ASP A 422 -15.90 8.39 -0.54
CA ASP A 422 -16.17 8.71 -1.93
C ASP A 422 -15.29 9.88 -2.41
N GLU A 423 -15.36 10.15 -3.73
CA GLU A 423 -14.57 11.19 -4.38
C GLU A 423 -14.85 12.60 -3.81
N ALA A 424 -16.11 12.91 -3.51
CA ALA A 424 -16.50 14.22 -3.00
C ALA A 424 -15.90 14.48 -1.61
N VAL A 425 -15.92 13.47 -0.73
CA VAL A 425 -15.29 13.58 0.60
C VAL A 425 -13.77 13.73 0.49
N LEU A 426 -13.10 12.96 -0.37
CA LEU A 426 -11.65 13.10 -0.58
C LEU A 426 -11.29 14.50 -1.10
N CYS A 427 -12.03 15.00 -2.10
CA CYS A 427 -11.83 16.35 -2.64
C CYS A 427 -12.01 17.41 -1.54
N ARG A 428 -13.05 17.28 -0.71
CA ARG A 428 -13.31 18.18 0.41
C ARG A 428 -12.17 18.18 1.43
N LEU A 429 -11.71 17.01 1.86
CA LEU A 429 -10.64 16.90 2.86
C LEU A 429 -9.33 17.53 2.36
N ILE A 430 -8.98 17.28 1.09
CA ILE A 430 -7.82 17.92 0.45
C ILE A 430 -7.99 19.44 0.42
N ARG A 431 -9.18 19.93 0.05
CA ARG A 431 -9.45 21.36 -0.05
C ARG A 431 -9.43 22.09 1.27
N GLU A 432 -10.07 21.53 2.29
CA GLU A 432 -10.08 22.08 3.64
C GLU A 432 -8.66 22.08 4.26
N SER A 433 -7.74 21.27 3.73
CA SER A 433 -6.31 21.32 4.08
C SER A 433 -5.53 22.44 3.38
N GLY A 434 -6.18 23.24 2.53
CA GLY A 434 -5.58 24.34 1.78
C GLY A 434 -4.95 23.95 0.44
N PHE A 435 -5.31 22.80 -0.13
CA PHE A 435 -4.80 22.33 -1.42
C PHE A 435 -5.92 22.22 -2.47
N ILE A 436 -5.53 22.02 -3.74
CA ILE A 436 -6.44 21.72 -4.84
C ILE A 436 -6.38 20.20 -5.07
N PRO A 437 -7.51 19.48 -4.99
CA PRO A 437 -7.58 18.06 -5.26
C PRO A 437 -7.36 17.77 -6.76
N ALA A 438 -6.61 16.71 -7.03
CA ALA A 438 -6.38 16.24 -8.39
C ALA A 438 -6.46 14.72 -8.48
N GLN A 439 -7.25 14.22 -9.43
CA GLN A 439 -7.30 12.81 -9.79
C GLN A 439 -6.01 12.46 -10.55
N ARG A 440 -5.34 11.38 -10.16
CA ARG A 440 -4.16 10.83 -10.85
C ARG A 440 -4.39 9.41 -11.36
N ASP A 441 -3.48 8.93 -12.20
CA ASP A 441 -3.34 7.52 -12.53
C ASP A 441 -2.30 6.79 -11.63
N ASN A 442 -1.90 5.57 -12.02
CA ASN A 442 -0.88 4.79 -11.31
C ASN A 442 0.55 5.34 -11.46
N ALA A 443 0.84 5.98 -12.60
CA ALA A 443 2.14 6.58 -12.88
C ALA A 443 2.34 7.93 -12.17
N TYR A 444 1.27 8.43 -11.52
CA TYR A 444 1.11 9.74 -10.89
C TYR A 444 0.94 10.89 -11.88
N ASP A 445 0.53 10.59 -13.11
CA ASP A 445 0.12 11.60 -14.08
C ASP A 445 -1.27 12.13 -13.71
N LEU A 446 -1.45 13.44 -13.82
CA LEU A 446 -2.70 14.10 -13.45
C LEU A 446 -3.75 13.90 -14.55
N LEU A 447 -4.89 13.34 -14.18
CA LEU A 447 -6.03 13.13 -15.06
C LEU A 447 -7.00 14.30 -15.00
N LYS A 448 -7.30 14.80 -13.80
CA LYS A 448 -8.22 15.92 -13.58
C LYS A 448 -7.75 16.79 -12.40
N ILE A 449 -7.90 18.10 -12.53
CA ILE A 449 -7.65 19.08 -11.46
C ILE A 449 -8.97 19.73 -11.08
N HIS A 450 -9.34 19.65 -9.80
CA HIS A 450 -10.63 20.10 -9.31
C HIS A 450 -10.51 21.47 -8.62
N ASP A 451 -10.26 22.53 -9.41
CA ASP A 451 -10.24 23.92 -8.92
C ASP A 451 -11.52 24.70 -9.25
N GLY A 452 -12.31 24.20 -10.20
CA GLY A 452 -13.54 24.83 -10.69
C GLY A 452 -14.77 24.63 -9.79
N PRO A 453 -15.92 25.26 -10.13
CA PRO A 453 -17.19 25.08 -9.42
C PRO A 453 -17.81 23.69 -9.62
N ASP A 454 -17.39 22.98 -10.66
CA ASP A 454 -17.79 21.61 -11.02
C ASP A 454 -17.03 20.53 -10.24
N ALA A 455 -16.13 20.92 -9.33
CA ALA A 455 -15.40 20.00 -8.47
C ALA A 455 -16.36 19.09 -7.67
N PRO A 456 -16.07 17.78 -7.51
CA PRO A 456 -16.94 16.82 -6.84
C PRO A 456 -17.37 17.26 -5.44
N ASP A 457 -16.51 17.94 -4.68
CA ASP A 457 -16.84 18.45 -3.35
C ASP A 457 -17.75 19.69 -3.38
N ARG A 458 -17.70 20.49 -4.45
CA ARG A 458 -18.48 21.73 -4.58
C ARG A 458 -19.87 21.51 -5.16
N SER A 459 -20.10 20.38 -5.82
CA SER A 459 -21.40 19.99 -6.36
C SER A 459 -22.33 19.32 -5.34
N VAL A 460 -21.82 18.97 -4.14
CA VAL A 460 -22.62 18.35 -3.07
C VAL A 460 -23.46 19.40 -2.34
N SER A 461 -24.79 19.26 -2.43
CA SER A 461 -25.75 20.08 -1.69
C SER A 461 -26.17 19.47 -0.34
N ASP A 462 -26.16 18.13 -0.22
CA ASP A 462 -26.50 17.41 1.01
C ASP A 462 -25.40 16.41 1.41
N TRP A 463 -24.56 16.83 2.36
CA TRP A 463 -23.48 16.01 2.91
C TRP A 463 -23.97 14.84 3.79
N SER A 464 -25.26 14.76 4.12
CA SER A 464 -25.79 13.67 4.94
C SER A 464 -25.68 12.31 4.23
N LEU A 465 -25.66 12.32 2.89
CA LEU A 465 -25.53 11.13 2.03
C LEU A 465 -24.08 10.63 1.88
N HIS A 466 -23.10 11.48 2.22
CA HIS A 466 -21.66 11.28 2.04
C HIS A 466 -20.92 10.90 3.35
N ARG A 467 -21.64 10.40 4.36
CA ARG A 467 -21.01 9.95 5.60
C ARG A 467 -20.17 8.71 5.36
N ALA A 468 -18.99 8.66 5.97
CA ALA A 468 -18.16 7.45 6.01
C ALA A 468 -19.01 6.27 6.50
N ARG A 469 -19.20 5.27 5.63
CA ARG A 469 -19.97 4.07 5.95
C ARG A 469 -19.04 3.00 6.52
N THR A 470 -19.49 2.30 7.55
CA THR A 470 -18.91 1.02 7.96
C THR A 470 -19.51 -0.07 7.07
N LEU A 471 -18.75 -0.66 6.16
CA LEU A 471 -19.25 -1.76 5.33
C LEU A 471 -19.38 -3.03 6.19
N ALA A 472 -20.55 -3.69 6.12
CA ALA A 472 -20.72 -5.04 6.65
C ALA A 472 -20.10 -6.06 5.69
N ARG A 473 -19.49 -7.13 6.23
CA ARG A 473 -18.95 -8.28 5.48
C ARG A 473 -19.97 -8.77 4.44
N GLN A 474 -19.55 -8.96 3.18
CA GLN A 474 -20.30 -9.82 2.28
C GLN A 474 -20.06 -11.28 2.69
N SER A 475 -21.05 -11.92 3.30
CA SER A 475 -21.15 -13.38 3.25
C SER A 475 -21.56 -13.75 1.83
N VAL A 476 -20.73 -14.51 1.12
CA VAL A 476 -21.17 -15.19 -0.10
C VAL A 476 -22.31 -16.12 0.33
N SER A 477 -23.55 -15.79 -0.03
CA SER A 477 -24.67 -16.69 0.25
C SER A 477 -24.46 -17.94 -0.59
N ALA A 478 -24.05 -19.03 0.03
CA ALA A 478 -24.11 -20.35 -0.58
C ALA A 478 -25.57 -20.60 -0.96
N GLY A 479 -25.85 -20.59 -2.26
CA GLY A 479 -27.14 -21.00 -2.80
C GLY A 479 -27.37 -22.45 -2.41
N THR A 480 -28.10 -22.66 -1.32
CA THR A 480 -28.60 -23.99 -0.96
C THR A 480 -29.68 -24.31 -1.98
N GLY A 481 -29.38 -25.28 -2.85
CA GLY A 481 -30.33 -25.84 -3.79
C GLY A 481 -31.57 -26.31 -3.05
N THR A 482 -32.65 -25.55 -3.17
CA THR A 482 -34.00 -26.00 -2.83
C THR A 482 -34.78 -26.05 -4.13
N GLN A 483 -35.26 -27.26 -4.43
CA GLN A 483 -36.05 -27.60 -5.60
C GLN A 483 -37.21 -26.61 -5.79
N ALA A 484 -37.32 -26.09 -7.00
CA ALA A 484 -38.40 -25.21 -7.42
C ALA A 484 -39.77 -25.90 -7.28
N LYS A 485 -40.71 -25.25 -6.57
CA LYS A 485 -42.14 -25.47 -6.80
C LYS A 485 -42.59 -24.53 -7.93
N PRO A 486 -43.30 -25.03 -8.97
CA PRO A 486 -43.71 -24.20 -10.09
C PRO A 486 -44.96 -23.38 -9.72
N GLY A 487 -44.91 -22.07 -9.98
CA GLY A 487 -46.10 -21.22 -10.01
C GLY A 487 -46.08 -20.01 -9.08
N ALA A 488 -45.23 -19.02 -9.36
CA ALA A 488 -45.48 -17.62 -8.99
C ALA A 488 -44.67 -16.69 -9.92
N PRO A 489 -45.23 -15.59 -10.44
CA PRO A 489 -44.52 -14.70 -11.36
C PRO A 489 -43.46 -13.88 -10.60
N PRO A 490 -42.32 -13.54 -11.24
CA PRO A 490 -41.26 -12.79 -10.58
C PRO A 490 -41.69 -11.34 -10.33
N SER A 491 -41.53 -10.89 -9.09
CA SER A 491 -41.69 -9.50 -8.69
C SER A 491 -40.60 -8.63 -9.33
N ARG A 492 -40.99 -7.69 -10.18
CA ARG A 492 -40.12 -6.62 -10.69
C ARG A 492 -39.71 -5.71 -9.53
N VAL A 493 -38.41 -5.62 -9.26
CA VAL A 493 -37.84 -4.53 -8.47
C VAL A 493 -37.67 -3.34 -9.42
N ASN A 494 -38.53 -2.33 -9.26
CA ASN A 494 -38.41 -1.05 -9.95
C ASN A 494 -37.25 -0.26 -9.32
N LEU A 495 -36.17 -0.04 -10.09
CA LEU A 495 -35.22 1.03 -9.84
C LEU A 495 -35.78 2.31 -10.45
N THR A 496 -36.38 3.17 -9.64
CA THR A 496 -36.78 4.51 -10.06
C THR A 496 -35.54 5.39 -10.17
N VAL A 497 -35.07 5.58 -11.40
CA VAL A 497 -34.06 6.59 -11.76
C VAL A 497 -34.78 7.94 -11.82
N GLY A 498 -34.44 8.86 -10.92
CA GLY A 498 -34.87 10.26 -10.99
C GLY A 498 -34.16 10.98 -12.12
N ALA A 499 -34.76 10.96 -13.31
CA ALA A 499 -34.36 11.81 -14.43
C ALA A 499 -35.19 13.11 -14.40
N THR A 500 -34.57 14.22 -14.01
CA THR A 500 -35.13 15.56 -14.25
C THR A 500 -34.97 15.89 -15.73
N ARG A 501 -36.05 15.74 -16.51
CA ARG A 501 -36.20 16.35 -17.83
C ARG A 501 -36.50 17.84 -17.64
N ALA A 502 -35.70 18.70 -18.27
CA ALA A 502 -36.07 20.08 -18.53
C ALA A 502 -37.21 20.10 -19.56
N GLU A 503 -38.35 20.68 -19.19
CA GLU A 503 -39.45 20.97 -20.09
C GLU A 503 -39.07 22.17 -20.96
N VAL A 504 -39.19 22.00 -22.28
CA VAL A 504 -39.22 23.10 -23.25
C VAL A 504 -40.70 23.38 -23.49
N ASP A 505 -41.15 24.57 -23.10
CA ASP A 505 -42.50 25.06 -23.30
C ASP A 505 -42.65 25.58 -24.75
N PRO A 506 -43.73 25.24 -25.49
CA PRO A 506 -43.95 25.76 -26.84
C PRO A 506 -44.86 26.99 -26.81
N ALA A 507 -44.30 28.15 -27.17
CA ALA A 507 -45.02 29.28 -27.77
C ALA A 507 -44.07 30.09 -28.65
#